data_AF-A0A2N2R5H9-F1
#
_entry.id   AF-A0A2N2R5H9-F1
#
_cell.length_a   1.000
_cell.length_b   1.000
_cell.length_c   1.000
_cell.angle_alpha   90.00
_cell.angle_beta   90.00
_cell.angle_gamma   90.00
#
_symmetry.space_group_name_H-M   'P 1'
#
loop_
_entity.id
_entity.type
_entity.pdbx_description
1 polymer ?
#
loop_
_entity_poly.entity_id
_entity_poly.type
_entity_poly.pdbx_seq_one_letter_code
_entity_poly.pdbx_strand_id
1 'polypeptide(L)'
;MNVLFEEDGGFKAGSIMADNDSSLQVEMPTGKRSKIKAATVLLRFEKPSAAALLDQATPLAEEIEAEFLWECVNDGEFSFLDFARDYYGHEPSPLEATAVLLAVHAAPVYFHRKGKGRFRKA
;
A
#
# COMPACT_ATOMS: atom_id res chain seq x y z
N MET A 1 12.04 -1.88 11.77
CA MET A 1 10.62 -1.81 11.33
C MET A 1 10.52 -0.72 10.27
N ASN A 2 9.85 -1.02 9.16
CA ASN A 2 9.63 -0.14 8.02
C ASN A 2 8.15 0.25 7.93
N VAL A 3 7.86 1.31 7.18
CA VAL A 3 6.49 1.75 6.88
C VAL A 3 6.30 2.02 5.40
N LEU A 4 5.14 1.61 4.88
CA LEU A 4 4.58 2.11 3.63
C LEU A 4 3.58 3.19 4.00
N PHE A 5 3.66 4.34 3.35
CA PHE A 5 2.78 5.47 3.63
C PHE A 5 2.45 6.22 2.35
N GLU A 6 1.35 6.97 2.40
CA GLU A 6 0.94 7.84 1.31
C GLU A 6 1.32 9.30 1.58
N GLU A 7 1.98 9.94 0.62
CA GLU A 7 2.38 11.34 0.68
C GLU A 7 2.22 11.97 -0.72
N ASP A 8 1.55 13.12 -0.78
CA ASP A 8 1.27 13.86 -2.03
C ASP A 8 0.61 13.01 -3.13
N GLY A 9 -0.25 12.07 -2.74
CA GLY A 9 -0.96 11.16 -3.65
C GLY A 9 -0.14 9.97 -4.12
N GLY A 10 1.15 9.91 -3.80
CA GLY A 10 2.04 8.80 -4.12
C GLY A 10 2.35 7.91 -2.93
N PHE A 11 2.85 6.71 -3.21
CA PHE A 11 3.28 5.76 -2.18
C PHE A 11 4.79 5.84 -1.96
N LYS A 12 5.18 5.82 -0.68
CA LYS A 12 6.57 5.91 -0.25
C LYS A 12 6.83 4.88 0.84
N ALA A 13 8.04 4.36 0.89
CA ALA A 13 8.49 3.47 1.95
C ALA A 13 9.71 4.05 2.66
N GLY A 14 9.77 3.88 3.99
CA GLY A 14 10.88 4.35 4.81
C GLY A 14 11.07 3.51 6.08
N SER A 15 12.24 3.64 6.69
CA SER A 15 12.57 3.01 7.98
C SER A 15 12.07 3.88 9.13
N ILE A 16 11.42 3.29 10.14
CA ILE A 16 10.99 4.06 11.32
C ILE A 16 12.20 4.38 12.19
N MET A 17 12.41 5.67 12.48
CA MET A 17 13.39 6.16 13.45
C MET A 17 12.77 6.40 14.83
N ALA A 18 11.56 6.96 14.85
CA ALA A 18 10.79 7.19 16.07
C ALA A 18 9.29 7.06 15.78
N ASP A 19 8.55 6.50 16.73
CA ASP A 19 7.12 6.29 16.64
C ASP A 19 6.45 7.03 17.79
N ASN A 20 5.63 8.04 17.48
CA ASN A 20 4.88 8.83 18.44
C ASN A 20 3.39 8.74 18.11
N ASP A 21 2.53 9.05 19.08
CA ASP A 21 1.07 8.82 19.00
C ASP A 21 0.41 9.29 17.70
N SER A 22 0.74 10.49 17.21
CA SER A 22 0.12 11.06 15.99
C SER A 22 1.09 11.19 14.81
N SER A 23 2.36 10.80 14.98
CA SER A 23 3.39 11.01 13.95
C SER A 23 4.60 10.12 14.09
N LEU A 24 5.19 9.76 12.96
CA LEU A 24 6.43 8.99 12.89
C LEU A 24 7.55 9.86 12.34
N GLN A 25 8.77 9.63 12.82
CA GLN A 25 9.98 10.05 12.11
C GLN A 25 10.47 8.87 11.27
N VAL A 26 10.64 9.10 9.97
CA VAL A 26 11.05 8.08 9.01
C VAL A 26 12.30 8.52 8.25
N GLU A 27 13.17 7.55 7.95
CA GLU A 27 14.32 7.71 7.08
C GLU A 27 14.02 7.04 5.73
N MET A 28 14.07 7.83 4.67
CA MET A 28 13.87 7.36 3.29
C MET A 28 15.12 6.61 2.80
N PRO A 29 14.99 5.74 1.77
CA PRO A 29 16.14 5.07 1.15
C PRO A 29 17.25 6.02 0.67
N THR A 30 16.90 7.27 0.36
CA THR A 30 17.85 8.33 -0.03
C THR A 30 18.63 8.94 1.14
N GLY A 31 18.36 8.51 2.38
CA GLY A 31 18.89 9.11 3.61
C GLY A 31 18.14 10.36 4.09
N LYS A 32 17.16 10.85 3.30
CA LYS A 32 16.31 11.98 3.72
C LYS A 32 15.46 11.56 4.92
N ARG A 33 15.43 12.39 5.96
CA ARG A 33 14.55 12.21 7.12
C ARG A 33 13.32 13.10 7.00
N SER A 34 12.16 12.52 7.29
CA SER A 34 10.86 13.19 7.23
C SER A 34 10.01 12.85 8.45
N LYS A 35 9.14 13.78 8.85
CA LYS A 35 8.08 13.51 9.83
C LYS A 35 6.77 13.31 9.09
N ILE A 36 6.11 12.18 9.29
CA ILE A 36 4.83 11.85 8.67
C ILE A 36 3.73 11.73 9.73
N LYS A 37 2.46 11.94 9.34
CA LYS A 37 1.31 11.71 10.23
C LYS A 37 1.06 10.21 10.36
N ALA A 38 0.74 9.70 11.55
CA ALA A 38 0.41 8.28 11.73
C ALA A 38 -0.74 7.83 10.81
N ALA A 39 -1.72 8.73 10.58
CA ALA A 39 -2.84 8.49 9.67
C ALA A 39 -2.48 8.45 8.17
N THR A 40 -1.20 8.58 7.77
CA THR A 40 -0.75 8.32 6.39
C THR A 40 -0.15 6.94 6.20
N VAL A 41 0.12 6.22 7.29
CA VAL A 41 0.71 4.88 7.25
C VAL A 41 -0.32 3.88 6.73
N LEU A 42 0.10 3.10 5.74
CA LEU A 42 -0.69 2.05 5.09
C LEU A 42 -0.29 0.66 5.61
N LEU A 43 1.02 0.41 5.73
CA LEU A 43 1.59 -0.83 6.27
C LEU A 43 2.76 -0.54 7.20
N ARG A 44 2.95 -1.41 8.19
CA ARG A 44 4.18 -1.57 8.97
C ARG A 44 4.74 -2.96 8.68
N PHE A 45 6.03 -3.08 8.38
CA PHE A 45 6.61 -4.35 7.94
C PHE A 45 8.08 -4.49 8.31
N GLU A 46 8.57 -5.72 8.38
CA GLU A 46 9.99 -6.00 8.66
C GLU A 46 10.81 -6.27 7.40
N LYS A 47 10.22 -6.98 6.43
CA LYS A 47 10.84 -7.37 5.16
C LYS A 47 9.85 -7.16 4.01
N PRO A 48 10.33 -6.85 2.79
CA PRO A 48 11.72 -6.55 2.41
C PRO A 48 12.21 -5.21 3.01
N SER A 49 13.37 -4.71 2.60
CA SER A 49 13.80 -3.37 3.01
C SER A 49 12.85 -2.31 2.46
N ALA A 50 12.80 -1.13 3.10
CA ALA A 50 12.00 -0.01 2.59
C ALA A 50 12.36 0.37 1.14
N ALA A 51 13.64 0.28 0.76
CA ALA A 51 14.09 0.52 -0.61
C ALA A 51 13.52 -0.52 -1.58
N ALA A 52 13.54 -1.79 -1.19
CA ALA A 52 13.15 -2.89 -2.07
C ALA A 52 11.63 -3.10 -2.19
N LEU A 53 10.82 -2.58 -1.27
CA LEU A 53 9.37 -2.84 -1.27
C LEU A 53 8.71 -2.40 -2.58
N LEU A 54 8.86 -1.13 -2.96
CA LEU A 54 8.21 -0.60 -4.16
C LEU A 54 8.85 -1.14 -5.44
N ASP A 55 10.17 -1.31 -5.44
CA ASP A 55 10.91 -1.88 -6.58
C ASP A 55 10.43 -3.29 -6.92
N GLN A 56 10.13 -4.11 -5.91
CA GLN A 56 9.62 -5.47 -6.10
C GLN A 56 8.10 -5.52 -6.29
N ALA A 57 7.34 -4.61 -5.66
CA ALA A 57 5.87 -4.62 -5.74
C ALA A 57 5.36 -4.12 -7.09
N THR A 58 6.09 -3.20 -7.73
CA THR A 58 5.70 -2.61 -9.02
C THR A 58 5.52 -3.66 -10.12
N PRO A 59 6.51 -4.53 -10.41
CA PRO A 59 6.31 -5.57 -11.44
C PRO A 59 5.19 -6.55 -11.09
N LEU A 60 5.01 -6.89 -9.81
CA LEU A 60 3.89 -7.74 -9.38
C LEU A 60 2.53 -7.06 -9.59
N ALA A 61 2.46 -5.74 -9.42
CA ALA A 61 1.24 -4.98 -9.66
C ALA A 61 0.87 -4.95 -11.16
N GLU A 62 1.87 -4.94 -12.04
CA GLU A 62 1.67 -4.99 -13.50
C GLU A 62 1.13 -6.34 -13.98
N GLU A 63 1.38 -7.41 -13.24
CA GLU A 63 0.82 -8.75 -13.49
C GLU A 63 -0.63 -8.91 -13.00
N ILE A 64 -1.15 -7.96 -12.21
CA ILE A 64 -2.51 -8.01 -11.67
C ILE A 64 -3.49 -7.36 -12.65
N GLU A 65 -4.42 -8.17 -13.16
CA GLU A 65 -5.47 -7.70 -14.05
C GLU A 65 -6.57 -6.95 -13.28
N ALA A 66 -6.62 -5.62 -13.47
CA ALA A 66 -7.57 -4.77 -12.76
C ALA A 66 -9.04 -5.10 -13.05
N GLU A 67 -9.36 -5.57 -14.27
CA GLU A 67 -10.71 -6.02 -14.63
C GLU A 67 -11.11 -7.25 -13.83
N PHE A 68 -10.24 -8.26 -13.74
CA PHE A 68 -10.47 -9.45 -12.91
C PHE A 68 -10.66 -9.07 -11.43
N LEU A 69 -9.81 -8.20 -10.90
CA LEU A 69 -9.99 -7.67 -9.54
C LEU A 69 -11.37 -7.01 -9.36
N TRP A 70 -11.83 -6.25 -10.35
CA TRP A 70 -13.14 -5.59 -10.31
C TRP A 70 -14.29 -6.60 -10.29
N GLU A 71 -14.16 -7.71 -11.02
CA GLU A 71 -15.12 -8.82 -11.01
C GLU A 71 -15.16 -9.54 -9.66
N CYS A 72 -14.00 -9.73 -9.01
CA CYS A 72 -13.90 -10.45 -7.74
C CYS A 72 -14.30 -9.62 -6.51
N VAL A 73 -14.14 -8.29 -6.54
CA VAL A 73 -14.37 -7.47 -5.36
C VAL A 73 -15.86 -7.32 -5.03
N ASN A 74 -16.20 -7.44 -3.74
CA ASN A 74 -17.56 -7.27 -3.25
C ASN A 74 -18.09 -5.84 -3.46
N ASP A 75 -19.42 -5.71 -3.51
CA ASP A 75 -20.08 -4.41 -3.50
C ASP A 75 -19.83 -3.68 -2.17
N GLY A 76 -19.25 -2.48 -2.23
CA GLY A 76 -18.99 -1.64 -1.05
C GLY A 76 -17.59 -1.06 -1.00
N GLU A 77 -17.28 -0.38 0.10
CA GLU A 77 -15.92 0.08 0.38
C GLU A 77 -15.08 -1.05 0.96
N PHE A 78 -13.86 -1.22 0.48
CA PHE A 78 -12.92 -2.23 0.92
C PHE A 78 -11.54 -1.63 1.23
N SER A 79 -10.75 -2.32 2.05
CA SER A 79 -9.33 -2.04 2.21
C SER A 79 -8.51 -2.85 1.20
N PHE A 80 -7.43 -2.26 0.70
CA PHE A 80 -6.46 -2.99 -0.13
C PHE A 80 -5.90 -4.24 0.58
N LEU A 81 -5.77 -4.20 1.91
CA LEU A 81 -5.27 -5.33 2.70
C LEU A 81 -6.23 -6.51 2.72
N ASP A 82 -7.50 -6.23 2.99
CA ASP A 82 -8.54 -7.25 2.99
C ASP A 82 -8.67 -7.86 1.60
N PHE A 83 -8.63 -7.01 0.58
CA PHE A 83 -8.73 -7.48 -0.79
C PHE A 83 -7.48 -8.25 -1.26
N ALA A 84 -6.29 -7.88 -0.81
CA ALA A 84 -5.09 -8.67 -1.07
C ALA A 84 -5.17 -10.06 -0.43
N ARG A 85 -5.75 -10.18 0.77
CA ARG A 85 -5.99 -11.48 1.41
C ARG A 85 -6.96 -12.33 0.58
N ASP A 86 -8.02 -11.74 0.06
CA ASP A 86 -9.00 -12.43 -0.78
C ASP A 86 -8.39 -12.87 -2.12
N TYR A 87 -7.61 -12.00 -2.76
CA TYR A 87 -6.96 -12.26 -4.05
C TYR A 87 -5.91 -13.38 -3.97
N TYR A 88 -5.03 -13.34 -2.98
CA TYR A 88 -3.98 -14.36 -2.80
C TYR A 88 -4.47 -15.62 -2.06
N GLY A 89 -5.60 -15.54 -1.36
CA GLY A 89 -6.16 -16.67 -0.60
C GLY A 89 -5.39 -17.00 0.69
N HIS A 90 -4.51 -16.12 1.14
CA HIS A 90 -3.74 -16.25 2.38
C HIS A 90 -3.42 -14.87 2.96
N GLU A 91 -2.83 -14.82 4.16
CA GLU A 91 -2.33 -13.55 4.70
C GLU A 91 -1.25 -13.00 3.76
N PRO A 92 -1.47 -11.83 3.14
CA PRO A 92 -0.56 -11.32 2.14
C PRO A 92 0.72 -10.84 2.79
N SER A 93 1.85 -11.16 2.17
CA SER A 93 3.12 -10.52 2.49
C SER A 93 3.01 -9.00 2.26
N PRO A 94 3.86 -8.18 2.90
CA PRO A 94 3.91 -6.75 2.63
C PRO A 94 4.09 -6.43 1.14
N LEU A 95 4.80 -7.30 0.42
CA LEU A 95 5.04 -7.20 -1.01
C LEU A 95 3.73 -7.37 -1.80
N GLU A 96 3.01 -8.47 -1.57
CA GLU A 96 1.73 -8.80 -2.20
C GLU A 96 0.65 -7.75 -1.90
N ALA A 97 0.53 -7.32 -0.65
CA ALA A 97 -0.38 -6.26 -0.25
C ALA A 97 -0.07 -4.94 -0.97
N THR A 98 1.21 -4.62 -1.14
CA THR A 98 1.64 -3.41 -1.85
C THR A 98 1.35 -3.55 -3.35
N ALA A 99 1.53 -4.72 -3.95
CA ALA A 99 1.21 -4.96 -5.36
C ALA A 99 -0.29 -4.73 -5.66
N VAL A 100 -1.18 -5.29 -4.83
CA VAL A 100 -2.63 -5.08 -4.96
C VAL A 100 -3.01 -3.61 -4.75
N LEU A 101 -2.40 -2.93 -3.77
CA LEU A 101 -2.60 -1.50 -3.58
C LEU A 101 -2.24 -0.69 -4.84
N LEU A 102 -1.08 -0.97 -5.44
CA LEU A 102 -0.61 -0.30 -6.65
C LEU A 102 -1.56 -0.56 -7.83
N ALA A 103 -1.95 -1.82 -8.05
CA ALA A 103 -2.83 -2.21 -9.15
C ALA A 103 -4.21 -1.53 -9.04
N VAL A 104 -4.84 -1.57 -7.86
CA VAL A 104 -6.14 -0.92 -7.61
C VAL A 104 -6.03 0.60 -7.75
N HIS A 105 -4.94 1.21 -7.27
CA HIS A 105 -4.73 2.65 -7.37
C HIS A 105 -4.51 3.11 -8.81
N ALA A 106 -3.83 2.32 -9.63
CA ALA A 106 -3.55 2.62 -11.04
C ALA A 106 -4.78 2.47 -11.96
N ALA A 107 -5.89 1.93 -11.45
CA ALA A 107 -7.08 1.60 -12.21
C ALA A 107 -8.35 2.38 -11.76
N PRO A 108 -8.36 3.73 -11.85
CA PRO A 108 -9.47 4.55 -11.37
C PRO A 108 -10.79 4.35 -12.13
N VAL A 109 -10.75 3.78 -13.34
CA VAL A 109 -11.95 3.38 -14.10
C VAL A 109 -12.71 2.25 -13.40
N TYR A 110 -11.98 1.37 -12.70
CA TYR A 110 -12.55 0.24 -11.96
C TYR A 110 -12.72 0.53 -10.48
N PHE A 111 -11.86 1.36 -9.88
CA PHE A 111 -11.83 1.57 -8.43
C PHE A 111 -11.83 3.05 -8.05
N HIS A 112 -12.91 3.49 -7.42
CA HIS A 112 -13.01 4.82 -6.84
C HIS A 112 -12.31 4.88 -5.49
N ARG A 113 -11.36 5.80 -5.35
CA ARG A 113 -10.68 6.06 -4.08
C ARG A 113 -11.62 6.67 -3.04
N LYS A 114 -11.63 6.13 -1.82
CA LYS A 114 -12.44 6.61 -0.67
C LYS A 114 -11.60 7.07 0.52
N GLY A 115 -10.34 6.70 0.56
CA GLY A 115 -9.38 7.13 1.56
C GLY A 115 -7.99 6.60 1.25
N LYS A 116 -7.11 6.61 2.25
CA LYS A 116 -5.78 5.99 2.13
C LYS A 116 -5.91 4.49 2.27
N GLY A 117 -5.55 3.75 1.23
CA GLY A 117 -5.73 2.29 1.17
C GLY A 117 -7.19 1.85 1.21
N ARG A 118 -8.13 2.74 0.86
CA ARG A 118 -9.58 2.47 0.86
C ARG A 118 -10.17 2.81 -0.49
N PHE A 119 -10.91 1.86 -1.05
CA PHE A 119 -11.46 1.92 -2.40
C PHE A 119 -12.88 1.39 -2.42
N ARG A 120 -13.61 1.71 -3.48
CA ARG A 120 -14.92 1.16 -3.79
C ARG A 120 -14.96 0.80 -5.27
N LYS A 121 -15.60 -0.31 -5.60
CA LYS A 121 -15.95 -0.67 -6.99
C LYS A 121 -16.64 0.51 -7.70
N ALA A 122 -16.18 0.85 -8.90
CA ALA A 122 -16.71 1.97 -9.68
C ALA A 122 -18.14 1.74 -10.17
#